data_AF-K5VHL6-F1
#
_entry.id   AF-K5VHL6-F1
#
_cell.length_a   1.000
_cell.length_b   1.000
_cell.length_c   1.000
_cell.angle_alpha   90.00
_cell.angle_beta   90.00
_cell.angle_gamma   90.00
#
_symmetry.space_group_name_H-M   'P 1'
#
loop_
_entity.id
_entity.type
_entity.pdbx_description
1 polymer ?
#
loop_
_entity_poly.entity_id
_entity_poly.type
_entity_poly.pdbx_seq_one_letter_code
_entity_poly.pdbx_strand_id
1 'polypeptide(L)'
;FIHASARPHPDQVEVARNNIRAFLEDSQVALKCKDQVHITDDEGELHQDRYPLRTLAQFLDPQIDDILGALDAVMLECNSNKSFSPSTDNPLVDGKTGTVHHGDSFQAVA
;
A
#
# COMPACT_ATOMS: atom_id res chain seq x y z
N PHE A 1 -12.54 14.17 2.19
CA PHE A 1 -11.92 15.17 3.09
C PHE A 1 -10.80 14.56 3.92
N ILE A 2 -11.08 13.66 4.88
CA ILE A 2 -10.07 13.12 5.81
C ILE A 2 -8.81 12.59 5.10
N HIS A 3 -8.98 11.69 4.13
CA HIS A 3 -7.84 11.08 3.44
C HIS A 3 -7.40 11.94 2.24
N ALA A 4 -8.26 12.17 1.25
CA ALA A 4 -7.88 12.85 0.00
C ALA A 4 -7.54 14.35 0.13
N SER A 5 -7.80 15.00 1.27
CA SER A 5 -7.55 16.44 1.44
C SER A 5 -6.70 16.74 2.67
N ALA A 6 -7.02 16.16 3.83
CA ALA A 6 -6.31 16.47 5.07
C ALA A 6 -5.01 15.68 5.25
N ARG A 7 -4.93 14.44 4.73
CA ARG A 7 -3.72 13.60 4.78
C ARG A 7 -3.63 12.66 3.56
N PRO A 8 -3.23 13.17 2.38
CA PRO A 8 -3.39 12.49 1.09
C PRO A 8 -2.26 11.51 0.76
N HIS A 9 -1.98 10.55 1.64
CA HIS A 9 -1.12 9.42 1.28
C HIS A 9 -1.84 8.54 0.23
N PRO A 10 -1.17 8.13 -0.87
CA PRO A 10 -1.82 7.43 -1.98
C PRO A 10 -2.59 6.18 -1.56
N ASP A 11 -1.94 5.26 -0.85
CA ASP A 11 -2.54 3.99 -0.45
C ASP A 11 -3.61 4.18 0.62
N GLN A 12 -3.40 5.12 1.55
CA GLN A 12 -4.46 5.54 2.48
C GLN A 12 -5.72 6.03 1.76
N VAL A 13 -5.57 6.79 0.67
CA VAL A 13 -6.70 7.30 -0.13
C VAL A 13 -7.37 6.17 -0.89
N GLU A 14 -6.58 5.28 -1.49
CA GLU A 14 -7.09 4.10 -2.20
C GLU A 14 -7.89 3.19 -1.26
N VAL A 15 -7.30 2.78 -0.13
CA VAL A 15 -7.95 1.93 0.87
C VAL A 15 -9.24 2.56 1.36
N ALA A 16 -9.21 3.85 1.71
CA ALA A 16 -10.40 4.53 2.21
C ALA A 16 -11.53 4.60 1.16
N ARG A 17 -11.19 4.88 -0.10
CA ARG A 17 -12.16 5.14 -1.16
C ARG A 17 -12.65 3.87 -1.84
N ASN A 18 -11.72 3.08 -2.37
CA ASN A 18 -12.00 1.98 -3.28
C ASN A 18 -12.29 0.67 -2.55
N ASN A 19 -11.82 0.55 -1.30
CA ASN A 19 -12.01 -0.66 -0.52
C ASN A 19 -13.07 -0.39 0.56
N ILE A 20 -12.74 0.38 1.59
CA ILE A 20 -13.62 0.56 2.76
C ILE A 20 -14.94 1.23 2.37
N ARG A 21 -14.90 2.43 1.77
CA ARG A 21 -16.12 3.17 1.46
C ARG A 21 -16.97 2.45 0.41
N ALA A 22 -16.36 1.90 -0.63
CA ALA A 22 -17.07 1.17 -1.68
C ALA A 22 -17.78 -0.08 -1.12
N PHE A 23 -17.14 -0.85 -0.23
CA PHE A 23 -17.78 -2.03 0.38
C PHE A 23 -18.90 -1.66 1.37
N LEU A 24 -18.84 -0.48 1.98
CA LEU A 24 -19.85 -0.04 2.96
C LEU A 24 -21.02 0.73 2.33
N GLU A 25 -20.93 1.13 1.05
CA GLU A 25 -21.88 2.05 0.41
C GLU A 25 -23.34 1.56 0.47
N ASP A 26 -23.58 0.27 0.23
CA ASP A 26 -24.90 -0.35 0.25
C ASP A 26 -25.17 -1.26 1.47
N SER A 27 -24.26 -1.24 2.45
CA SER A 27 -24.37 -2.07 3.63
C SER A 27 -25.62 -1.72 4.44
N GLN A 28 -26.38 -2.76 4.83
CA GLN A 28 -27.54 -2.66 5.72
C GLN A 28 -27.16 -2.72 7.21
N VAL A 29 -25.91 -3.04 7.51
CA VAL A 29 -25.39 -3.16 8.89
C VAL A 29 -24.48 -2.00 9.28
N ALA A 30 -23.96 -1.24 8.32
CA ALA A 30 -23.16 -0.06 8.58
C ALA A 30 -24.07 1.15 8.86
N LEU A 31 -23.86 1.80 9.99
CA LEU A 31 -24.55 3.06 10.31
C LEU A 31 -23.99 4.18 9.42
N LYS A 32 -24.84 4.74 8.54
CA LYS A 32 -24.41 5.78 7.59
C LYS A 32 -24.36 7.18 8.19
N CYS A 33 -25.16 7.44 9.21
CA CYS A 33 -25.18 8.70 9.94
C CYS A 33 -25.74 8.48 11.35
N LYS A 34 -25.13 9.09 12.36
CA LYS A 34 -25.76 9.35 13.65
C LYS A 34 -25.96 10.86 13.75
N ASP A 35 -27.09 11.27 14.30
CA ASP A 35 -27.31 12.66 14.65
C ASP A 35 -26.24 13.09 15.65
N GLN A 36 -25.66 14.28 15.45
CA GLN A 36 -24.76 14.87 16.44
C GLN A 36 -25.59 15.36 17.61
N VAL A 37 -25.41 14.71 18.76
CA VAL A 37 -26.07 15.03 20.03
C VAL A 37 -25.16 15.89 20.91
N HIS A 38 -25.77 16.63 21.84
CA HIS A 38 -25.08 17.61 22.67
C HIS A 38 -24.25 16.88 23.75
N ILE A 39 -23.04 17.37 24.06
CA ILE A 39 -22.08 16.66 24.92
C ILE A 39 -22.60 16.31 26.34
N THR A 40 -23.64 17.03 26.79
CA THR A 40 -24.30 16.85 28.08
C THR A 40 -25.36 15.75 28.07
N ASP A 41 -25.89 15.40 26.90
CA ASP A 41 -26.99 14.45 26.76
C ASP A 41 -26.49 13.00 26.69
N ASP A 42 -25.17 12.80 26.50
CA ASP A 42 -24.55 11.49 26.24
C ASP A 42 -23.29 11.23 27.10
N GLU A 43 -23.24 11.83 28.30
CA GLU A 43 -22.07 11.72 29.17
C GLU A 43 -21.78 10.25 29.54
N GLY A 44 -20.62 9.73 29.08
CA GLY A 44 -20.19 8.35 29.29
C GLY A 44 -20.41 7.40 28.11
N GLU A 45 -21.01 7.85 27.00
CA GLU A 45 -21.18 7.04 25.79
C GLU A 45 -19.99 7.11 24.81
N LEU A 46 -19.70 5.98 24.15
CA LEU A 46 -18.69 5.89 23.11
C LEU A 46 -19.32 6.12 21.72
N HIS A 47 -19.28 7.35 21.23
CA HIS A 47 -19.88 7.73 19.93
C HIS A 47 -19.06 7.33 18.71
N GLN A 48 -17.74 7.18 18.89
CA GLN A 48 -16.82 6.90 17.80
C GLN A 48 -16.31 5.47 17.88
N ASP A 49 -16.16 4.85 16.72
CA ASP A 49 -15.55 3.53 16.64
C ASP A 49 -14.14 3.53 17.24
N ARG A 50 -13.73 2.36 17.74
CA ARG A 50 -12.37 2.13 18.22
C ARG A 50 -11.39 2.14 17.07
N TYR A 51 -10.11 2.32 17.40
CA TYR A 51 -9.03 2.49 16.42
C TYR A 51 -8.94 1.39 15.35
N PRO A 52 -9.12 0.09 15.66
CA PRO A 52 -9.06 -0.94 14.62
C PRO A 52 -9.99 -0.71 13.42
N LEU A 53 -11.13 -0.03 13.64
CA LEU A 53 -12.04 0.36 12.57
C LEU A 53 -11.78 1.80 12.09
N ARG A 54 -11.75 2.77 13.01
CA ARG A 54 -11.68 4.20 12.65
C ARG A 54 -10.36 4.63 12.02
N THR A 55 -9.26 3.96 12.32
CA THR A 55 -7.94 4.28 11.77
C THR A 55 -7.45 3.26 10.75
N LEU A 56 -8.33 2.38 10.25
CA LEU A 56 -7.94 1.25 9.41
C LEU A 56 -7.19 1.69 8.14
N ALA A 57 -7.67 2.75 7.45
CA ALA A 57 -7.00 3.26 6.26
C ALA A 57 -5.60 3.80 6.57
N GLN A 58 -5.46 4.57 7.64
CA GLN A 58 -4.15 5.07 8.12
C GLN A 58 -3.24 3.94 8.57
N PHE A 59 -3.81 2.87 9.11
CA PHE A 59 -3.07 1.73 9.61
C PHE A 59 -2.58 0.83 8.49
N LEU A 60 -3.27 0.72 7.34
CA LEU A 60 -2.90 -0.14 6.20
C LEU A 60 -1.99 0.54 5.17
N ASP A 61 -1.99 1.87 5.14
CA ASP A 61 -1.22 2.70 4.21
C ASP A 61 0.26 2.28 4.10
N PRO A 62 1.08 2.34 5.16
CA PRO A 62 2.50 2.01 5.03
C PRO A 62 2.80 0.54 4.70
N GLN A 63 1.92 -0.40 5.05
CA GLN A 63 2.11 -1.82 4.79
C GLN A 63 1.81 -2.16 3.33
N ILE A 64 0.86 -1.46 2.71
CA ILE A 64 0.61 -1.61 1.28
C ILE A 64 1.80 -1.07 0.51
N ASP A 65 2.32 0.10 0.87
CA ASP A 65 3.53 0.68 0.28
C ASP A 65 4.73 -0.29 0.39
N ASP A 66 4.97 -0.87 1.58
CA ASP A 66 6.02 -1.87 1.79
C ASP A 66 5.84 -3.11 0.89
N ILE A 67 4.62 -3.63 0.78
CA ILE A 67 4.32 -4.81 -0.04
C ILE A 67 4.50 -4.53 -1.53
N LEU A 68 4.05 -3.35 -2.00
CA LEU A 68 4.21 -2.96 -3.39
C LEU A 68 5.69 -2.76 -3.74
N GLY A 69 6.46 -2.12 -2.86
CA GLY A 69 7.90 -1.98 -3.02
C GLY A 69 8.63 -3.33 -3.06
N ALA A 70 8.28 -4.25 -2.15
CA ALA A 70 8.84 -5.60 -2.14
C ALA A 70 8.46 -6.39 -3.41
N LEU A 71 7.22 -6.25 -3.89
CA LEU A 71 6.77 -6.88 -5.12
C LEU A 71 7.56 -6.36 -6.33
N ASP A 72 7.79 -5.06 -6.42
CA ASP A 72 8.56 -4.47 -7.51
C ASP A 72 10.01 -4.96 -7.54
N ALA A 73 10.65 -5.07 -6.36
CA ALA A 73 11.99 -5.65 -6.22
C ALA A 73 12.03 -7.10 -6.69
N VAL A 74 11.12 -7.94 -6.19
CA VAL A 74 11.04 -9.36 -6.59
C VAL A 74 10.75 -9.52 -8.08
N MET A 75 9.83 -8.73 -8.63
CA MET A 75 9.47 -8.82 -10.04
C MET A 75 10.64 -8.41 -10.95
N LEU A 76 11.44 -7.44 -10.53
CA LEU A 76 12.68 -7.06 -11.21
C LEU A 76 13.66 -8.23 -11.24
N GLU A 77 13.97 -8.84 -10.09
CA GLU A 77 14.92 -9.95 -9.98
C GLU A 77 14.44 -11.23 -10.70
N CYS A 78 13.12 -11.46 -10.74
CA CYS A 78 12.52 -12.62 -11.39
C CYS A 78 12.25 -12.46 -12.89
N ASN A 79 12.57 -11.31 -13.50
CA ASN A 79 12.33 -11.05 -14.93
C ASN A 79 10.86 -11.07 -15.36
N SER A 80 9.91 -10.89 -14.44
CA SER A 80 8.49 -11.17 -14.70
C SER A 80 7.75 -10.04 -15.44
N ASN A 81 8.37 -8.87 -15.64
CA ASN A 81 7.68 -7.65 -16.10
C ASN A 81 8.50 -6.75 -17.05
N LYS A 82 9.63 -7.21 -17.64
CA LYS A 82 10.48 -6.33 -18.48
C LYS A 82 11.00 -6.97 -19.78
N SER A 83 11.28 -6.10 -20.75
CA SER A 83 11.92 -6.40 -22.04
C SER A 83 13.46 -6.61 -21.94
N PHE A 84 14.01 -6.57 -20.73
CA PHE A 84 15.41 -6.84 -20.43
C PHE A 84 15.46 -7.84 -19.27
N SER A 85 16.38 -8.80 -19.35
CA SER A 85 16.59 -9.81 -18.32
C SER A 85 17.78 -9.39 -17.45
N PRO A 86 17.59 -8.85 -16.22
CA PRO A 86 18.66 -8.89 -15.22
C PRO A 86 19.26 -10.29 -15.15
N SER A 87 20.59 -10.32 -15.14
CA SER A 87 21.37 -11.53 -15.03
C SER A 87 22.10 -11.50 -13.70
N THR A 88 21.89 -12.54 -12.91
CA THR A 88 22.55 -12.72 -11.61
C THR A 88 23.82 -13.57 -11.74
N ASP A 89 24.33 -13.76 -12.96
CA ASP A 89 25.57 -14.47 -13.22
C ASP A 89 26.79 -13.54 -13.13
N ASN A 90 27.97 -14.13 -13.21
CA ASN A 90 29.24 -13.42 -13.28
C ASN A 90 30.33 -14.34 -13.85
N PRO A 91 31.20 -13.87 -14.76
CA PRO A 91 31.21 -12.53 -15.34
C PRO A 91 30.12 -12.30 -16.39
N LEU A 92 29.72 -11.05 -16.57
CA LEU A 92 28.76 -10.64 -17.59
C LEU A 92 29.50 -10.47 -18.92
N VAL A 93 28.98 -11.06 -19.99
CA VAL A 93 29.57 -10.95 -21.33
C VAL A 93 28.71 -10.03 -22.20
N ASP A 94 29.26 -8.90 -22.65
CA ASP A 94 28.60 -8.02 -23.61
C ASP A 94 28.86 -8.51 -25.04
N GLY A 95 27.88 -9.20 -25.62
CA GLY A 95 27.96 -9.72 -26.99
C GLY A 95 28.08 -8.66 -28.09
N LYS A 96 27.80 -7.38 -27.81
CA LYS A 96 27.94 -6.29 -28.80
C LYS A 96 29.37 -5.76 -28.88
N THR A 97 30.06 -5.70 -27.75
CA THR A 97 31.43 -5.17 -27.67
C THR A 97 32.49 -6.27 -27.57
N GLY A 98 32.09 -7.50 -27.20
CA GLY A 98 33.00 -8.60 -26.88
C GLY A 98 33.68 -8.43 -25.52
N THR A 99 33.24 -7.48 -24.70
CA THR A 99 33.85 -7.18 -23.39
C THR A 99 33.30 -8.11 -22.31
N VAL A 100 34.17 -8.49 -21.38
CA VAL A 100 33.82 -9.24 -20.16
C VAL A 100 33.83 -8.30 -18.97
N HIS A 101 32.71 -8.21 -18.27
CA HIS A 101 32.52 -7.36 -17.09
C HIS A 101 32.45 -8.24 -15.83
N HIS A 102 33.32 -7.96 -14.87
CA HIS A 102 33.31 -8.62 -13.56
C HIS A 102 32.54 -7.77 -12.57
N GLY A 103 31.57 -8.37 -11.88
CA GLY A 103 30.72 -7.70 -10.92
C GLY A 103 30.18 -8.67 -9.87
N ASP A 104 29.15 -8.23 -9.17
CA ASP A 104 28.57 -8.87 -7.99
C ASP A 104 27.06 -9.10 -8.12
N SER A 105 26.52 -9.12 -9.34
CA SER A 105 25.09 -9.33 -9.62
C SER A 105 24.50 -10.64 -9.05
N PHE A 106 25.35 -11.58 -8.62
CA PHE A 106 24.94 -12.78 -7.89
C PHE A 106 24.54 -12.53 -6.42
N GLN A 107 24.74 -11.31 -5.91
CA GLN A 107 24.42 -10.95 -4.53
C GLN A 107 22.94 -10.55 -4.38
N ALA A 108 22.15 -11.38 -3.71
CA ALA A 108 20.71 -11.21 -3.56
C ALA A 108 20.34 -10.36 -2.32
N VAL A 109 20.54 -9.03 -2.41
CA VAL A 109 20.26 -8.07 -1.31
C VAL A 109 19.08 -7.13 -1.56
N ALA A 110 18.54 -7.13 -2.78
CA ALA A 110 17.44 -6.25 -3.21
C ALA A 110 16.10 -6.60 -2.57
#